data_AF-A0A2A4Q8C2-F1
#
_entry.id   AF-A0A2A4Q8C2-F1
#
_cell.length_a   1.000
_cell.length_b   1.000
_cell.length_c   1.000
_cell.angle_alpha   90.00
_cell.angle_beta   90.00
_cell.angle_gamma   90.00
#
_symmetry.space_group_name_H-M   'P 1'
#
loop_
_entity.id
_entity.type
_entity.pdbx_description
1 polymer ?
#
loop_
_entity_poly.entity_id
_entity_poly.type
_entity_poly.pdbx_seq_one_letter_code
_entity_poly.pdbx_strand_id
1 'polypeptide(L)'
;MLDHINLGKILFLDIETVPACKEYEEVDEESRSFWERKASFLAKAETDTAEVLYERAGIYAEFGKIICISVGYLVSTEGSERALRLKSFYGDDEKKVLEPFIALLNKYYSDGMHLLCAHNGKEFDFPYLARRILINGFSLPSMLDIAGKKPWEVEHLDTMVLWKFGDFKNYTSLALLAHVFKIPTPKDDMDGSDVARVYWEENGLERIMEYCQKDVLTIAQLLLKFRGEPLIKQENIILPEAKEMDEGGLSKDLSANNN
;
A
#
# COMPACT_ATOMS: atom_id res chain seq x y z
N MET A 1 0.67 2.57 24.46
CA MET A 1 1.58 2.53 23.29
C MET A 1 0.95 3.22 22.11
N LEU A 2 -0.17 2.72 21.58
CA LEU A 2 -0.87 3.38 20.47
C LEU A 2 -1.30 4.81 20.83
N ASP A 3 -1.77 5.05 22.06
CA ASP A 3 -2.21 6.39 22.53
C ASP A 3 -1.12 7.49 22.47
N HIS A 4 0.15 7.10 22.45
CA HIS A 4 1.28 8.05 22.38
C HIS A 4 1.69 8.39 20.95
N ILE A 5 1.13 7.69 19.95
CA ILE A 5 1.40 7.97 18.55
C ILE A 5 0.52 9.16 18.13
N ASN A 6 1.17 10.18 17.56
CA ASN A 6 0.46 11.29 16.92
C ASN A 6 -0.08 10.82 15.57
N LEU A 7 -1.40 10.69 15.47
CA LEU A 7 -2.10 10.25 14.26
C LEU A 7 -1.87 11.17 13.05
N GLY A 8 -1.58 12.46 13.26
CA GLY A 8 -1.24 13.40 12.19
C GLY A 8 0.15 13.17 11.57
N LYS A 9 0.99 12.35 12.21
CA LYS A 9 2.32 11.96 11.73
C LYS A 9 2.34 10.59 11.07
N ILE A 10 1.18 10.01 10.77
CA ILE A 10 1.07 8.70 10.12
C ILE A 10 0.70 8.91 8.65
N LEU A 11 1.49 8.30 7.76
CA LEU A 11 1.11 8.08 6.38
C LEU A 11 0.60 6.64 6.23
N PHE A 12 -0.71 6.50 6.06
CA PHE A 12 -1.34 5.25 5.72
C PHE A 12 -1.07 4.95 4.24
N LEU A 13 -0.80 3.70 3.88
CA LEU A 13 -0.61 3.32 2.49
C LEU A 13 -1.01 1.88 2.22
N ASP A 14 -1.24 1.63 0.94
CA ASP A 14 -1.46 0.33 0.33
C ASP A 14 -0.96 0.38 -1.13
N ILE A 15 -0.53 -0.75 -1.68
CA ILE A 15 -0.05 -0.84 -3.07
C ILE A 15 -0.74 -1.96 -3.85
N GLU A 16 -0.93 -1.71 -5.15
CA GLU A 16 -1.44 -2.72 -6.07
C GLU A 16 -0.40 -3.10 -7.11
N THR A 17 -0.28 -4.41 -7.30
CA THR A 17 0.78 -5.03 -8.07
C THR A 17 0.21 -6.03 -9.07
N VAL A 18 0.87 -6.13 -10.21
CA VAL A 18 0.48 -7.05 -11.29
C VAL A 18 1.71 -7.74 -11.86
N PRO A 19 1.58 -8.91 -12.50
CA PRO A 19 2.67 -9.50 -13.28
C PRO A 19 3.28 -8.48 -14.26
N ALA A 20 4.59 -8.55 -14.49
CA ALA A 20 5.30 -7.58 -15.33
C ALA A 20 4.80 -7.59 -16.79
N CYS A 21 4.47 -8.77 -17.29
CA CYS A 21 3.82 -9.02 -18.59
C CYS A 21 2.45 -9.65 -18.38
N LYS A 22 1.54 -9.51 -19.37
CA LYS A 22 0.19 -10.07 -19.28
C LYS A 22 0.23 -11.59 -19.29
N GLU A 23 0.91 -12.14 -20.29
CA GLU A 23 1.01 -13.58 -20.51
C GLU A 23 2.41 -14.08 -20.18
N TYR A 24 2.52 -15.36 -19.81
CA TYR A 24 3.78 -16.01 -19.53
C TYR A 24 4.73 -16.05 -20.75
N GLU A 25 4.14 -16.13 -21.94
CA GLU A 25 4.82 -16.18 -23.24
C GLU A 25 5.45 -14.83 -23.62
N GLU A 26 4.99 -13.73 -23.02
CA GLU A 26 5.52 -12.38 -23.24
C GLU A 26 6.77 -12.09 -22.40
N VAL A 27 6.99 -12.88 -21.34
CA VAL A 27 8.18 -12.78 -20.50
C VAL A 27 9.41 -13.19 -21.31
N ASP A 28 10.51 -12.43 -21.23
CA ASP A 28 11.75 -12.80 -21.90
C ASP A 28 12.30 -14.15 -21.39
N GLU A 29 13.07 -14.83 -22.23
CA GLU A 29 13.53 -16.21 -21.96
C GLU A 29 14.34 -16.31 -20.66
N GLU A 30 15.16 -15.30 -20.34
CA GLU A 30 15.99 -15.30 -19.14
C GLU A 30 15.13 -15.13 -17.89
N SER A 31 14.26 -14.11 -17.86
CA SER A 31 13.30 -13.89 -16.77
C SER A 31 12.37 -15.08 -16.57
N ARG A 32 11.94 -15.72 -17.66
CA ARG A 32 11.10 -16.92 -17.61
C ARG A 32 11.80 -18.07 -16.88
N SER A 33 13.09 -18.31 -17.16
CA SER A 33 13.86 -19.35 -16.48
C SER A 33 13.95 -19.14 -14.96
N PHE A 34 14.05 -17.88 -14.53
CA PHE A 34 14.03 -17.53 -13.10
C PHE A 34 12.64 -17.75 -12.49
N TRP A 35 11.58 -17.42 -13.23
CA TRP A 35 10.21 -17.69 -12.80
C TRP A 35 9.95 -19.19 -12.67
N GLU A 36 10.35 -20.01 -13.64
CA GLU A 36 10.20 -21.48 -13.58
C GLU A 36 10.81 -22.06 -12.31
N ARG A 37 12.03 -21.62 -11.98
CA ARG A 37 12.71 -22.02 -10.75
C ARG A 37 11.92 -21.58 -9.52
N LYS A 38 11.42 -20.35 -9.48
CA LYS A 38 10.58 -19.85 -8.38
C LYS A 38 9.28 -20.66 -8.25
N ALA A 39 8.57 -20.86 -9.35
CA ALA A 39 7.30 -21.58 -9.44
C ALA A 39 7.43 -23.03 -8.96
N SER A 40 8.57 -23.69 -9.20
CA SER A 40 8.84 -25.04 -8.70
C SER A 40 8.78 -25.17 -7.17
N PHE A 41 9.07 -24.09 -6.42
CA PHE A 41 8.93 -24.05 -4.97
C PHE A 41 7.52 -23.69 -4.50
N LEU A 42 6.68 -23.16 -5.40
CA LEU A 42 5.30 -22.76 -5.13
C LEU A 42 4.30 -23.86 -5.45
N ALA A 43 4.62 -24.72 -6.41
CA ALA A 43 3.80 -25.83 -6.85
C ALA A 43 3.45 -26.75 -5.69
N LYS A 44 2.15 -27.02 -5.53
CA LYS A 44 1.61 -27.96 -4.55
C LYS A 44 0.98 -29.17 -5.21
N ALA A 45 0.64 -29.07 -6.49
CA ALA A 45 0.12 -30.14 -7.33
C ALA A 45 0.89 -30.22 -8.66
N GLU A 46 0.79 -31.36 -9.35
CA GLU A 46 1.42 -31.56 -10.67
C GLU A 46 0.83 -30.61 -11.75
N THR A 47 -0.39 -30.12 -11.54
CA THR A 47 -1.05 -29.16 -12.44
C THR A 47 -0.55 -27.72 -12.30
N ASP A 48 0.23 -27.42 -11.25
CA ASP A 48 0.75 -26.08 -10.98
C ASP A 48 1.99 -25.81 -11.85
N THR A 49 1.79 -25.71 -13.16
CA THR A 49 2.88 -25.36 -14.10
C THR A 49 3.34 -23.93 -13.88
N ALA A 50 4.55 -23.59 -14.36
CA ALA A 50 5.07 -22.22 -14.26
C ALA A 50 4.13 -21.19 -14.92
N GLU A 51 3.54 -21.55 -16.06
CA GLU A 51 2.53 -20.76 -16.77
C GLU A 51 1.27 -20.55 -15.93
N VAL A 52 0.69 -21.63 -15.37
CA VAL A 52 -0.50 -21.55 -14.51
C VAL A 52 -0.24 -20.68 -13.28
N LEU A 53 0.92 -20.83 -12.66
CA LEU A 53 1.29 -20.05 -11.48
C LEU A 53 1.62 -18.59 -11.79
N TYR A 54 1.84 -18.22 -13.06
CA TYR A 54 2.32 -16.90 -13.46
C TYR A 54 1.35 -15.77 -13.08
N GLU A 55 0.05 -16.06 -12.92
CA GLU A 55 -0.91 -15.10 -12.34
C GLU A 55 -0.43 -14.53 -10.98
N ARG A 56 0.35 -15.32 -10.23
CA ARG A 56 0.92 -14.95 -8.93
C ARG A 56 2.25 -14.21 -9.03
N ALA A 57 2.76 -13.95 -10.24
CA ALA A 57 4.03 -13.22 -10.41
C ALA A 57 3.96 -11.80 -9.83
N GLY A 58 2.78 -11.19 -9.84
CA GLY A 58 2.55 -9.84 -9.30
C GLY A 58 2.93 -9.67 -7.83
N ILE A 59 2.83 -10.71 -7.00
CA ILE A 59 3.21 -10.62 -5.57
C ILE A 59 4.72 -10.79 -5.33
N TYR A 60 5.53 -10.95 -6.38
CA TYR A 60 6.99 -11.03 -6.30
C TYR A 60 7.62 -9.85 -7.04
N ALA A 61 8.37 -9.02 -6.31
CA ALA A 61 8.91 -7.77 -6.85
C ALA A 61 9.84 -7.97 -8.04
N GLU A 62 10.46 -9.15 -8.19
CA GLU A 62 11.31 -9.50 -9.32
C GLU A 62 10.53 -9.79 -10.61
N PHE A 63 9.24 -10.16 -10.50
CA PHE A 63 8.40 -10.63 -11.61
C PHE A 63 7.13 -9.80 -11.82
N GLY A 64 6.87 -8.83 -10.94
CA GLY A 64 5.73 -7.93 -11.03
C GLY A 64 6.13 -6.47 -11.21
N LYS A 65 5.12 -5.60 -11.25
CA LYS A 65 5.26 -4.14 -11.25
C LYS A 65 4.15 -3.51 -10.38
N ILE A 66 4.42 -2.33 -9.84
CA ILE A 66 3.43 -1.52 -9.12
C ILE A 66 2.65 -0.69 -10.13
N ILE A 67 1.32 -0.75 -10.06
CA ILE A 67 0.42 0.02 -10.93
C ILE A 67 -0.41 1.05 -10.16
N CYS A 68 -0.48 0.93 -8.83
CA CYS A 68 -1.12 1.92 -7.97
C CYS A 68 -0.46 1.94 -6.58
N ILE A 69 -0.34 3.14 -6.03
CA ILE A 69 0.01 3.41 -4.64
C ILE A 69 -1.03 4.40 -4.14
N SER A 70 -1.84 4.00 -3.16
CA SER A 70 -2.71 4.94 -2.46
C SER A 70 -2.11 5.28 -1.11
N VAL A 71 -2.27 6.53 -0.71
CA VAL A 71 -1.83 7.04 0.59
C VAL A 71 -2.93 7.84 1.26
N GLY A 72 -2.92 7.86 2.58
CA GLY A 72 -3.86 8.58 3.41
C GLY A 72 -3.15 9.25 4.58
N TYR A 73 -3.57 10.46 4.92
CA TYR A 73 -3.06 11.16 6.09
C TYR A 73 -4.17 11.94 6.79
N LEU A 74 -4.04 12.04 8.11
CA LEU A 74 -5.02 12.69 8.95
C LEU A 74 -4.68 14.16 9.12
N VAL A 75 -5.66 15.03 8.89
CA VAL A 75 -5.55 16.46 9.12
C VAL A 75 -6.48 16.86 10.25
N SER A 76 -5.97 17.69 11.17
CA SER A 76 -6.79 18.36 12.18
C SER A 76 -7.08 19.77 11.69
N THR A 77 -8.35 20.08 11.48
CA THR A 77 -8.81 21.44 11.22
C THR A 77 -9.21 22.06 12.56
N GLU A 78 -8.72 23.27 12.87
CA GLU A 78 -9.02 23.94 14.14
C GLU A 78 -10.54 23.97 14.40
N GLY A 79 -10.97 23.45 15.57
CA GLY A 79 -12.37 23.44 15.98
C GLY A 79 -13.31 22.48 15.24
N SER A 80 -12.80 21.55 14.42
CA SER A 80 -13.61 20.59 13.67
C SER A 80 -13.15 19.14 13.84
N GLU A 81 -13.99 18.21 13.38
CA GLU A 81 -13.70 16.78 13.39
C GLU A 81 -12.55 16.46 12.45
N ARG A 82 -11.71 15.50 12.83
CA ARG A 82 -10.56 15.03 12.04
C ARG A 82 -11.02 14.58 10.65
N ALA A 83 -10.27 14.97 9.62
CA ALA A 83 -10.48 14.53 8.24
C ALA A 83 -9.37 13.59 7.76
N LEU A 84 -9.72 12.66 6.89
CA LEU A 84 -8.77 11.82 6.15
C LEU A 84 -8.65 12.34 4.74
N ARG A 85 -7.44 12.71 4.32
CA ARG A 85 -7.14 13.05 2.92
C ARG A 85 -6.50 11.84 2.25
N LEU A 86 -7.07 11.42 1.12
CA LEU A 86 -6.57 10.35 0.28
C LEU A 86 -5.87 10.93 -0.95
N LYS A 87 -4.84 10.23 -1.43
CA LYS A 87 -4.14 10.52 -2.68
C LYS A 87 -3.66 9.22 -3.30
N SER A 88 -3.70 9.13 -4.62
CA SER A 88 -3.19 7.95 -5.33
C SER A 88 -2.21 8.34 -6.43
N PHE A 89 -1.22 7.49 -6.64
CA PHE A 89 -0.28 7.52 -7.75
C PHE A 89 -0.50 6.23 -8.53
N TYR A 90 -0.95 6.30 -9.78
CA TYR A 90 -1.32 5.11 -10.54
C TYR A 90 -1.13 5.33 -12.05
N GLY A 91 -0.94 4.24 -12.78
CA GLY A 91 -0.72 4.26 -14.22
C GLY A 91 0.09 3.06 -14.71
N ASP A 92 0.19 2.93 -16.04
CA ASP A 92 0.88 1.81 -16.69
C ASP A 92 2.42 1.87 -16.58
N ASP A 93 2.95 3.09 -16.50
CA ASP A 93 4.38 3.38 -16.39
C ASP A 93 4.76 3.47 -14.90
N GLU A 94 5.30 2.38 -14.37
CA GLU A 94 5.69 2.25 -12.97
C GLU A 94 6.64 3.38 -12.52
N LYS A 95 7.51 3.90 -13.40
CA LYS A 95 8.39 5.02 -13.03
C LYS A 95 7.61 6.28 -12.71
N LYS A 96 6.56 6.57 -13.49
CA LYS A 96 5.67 7.72 -13.25
C LYS A 96 4.77 7.53 -12.03
N VAL A 97 4.56 6.29 -11.59
CA VAL A 97 3.89 5.99 -10.31
C VAL A 97 4.85 6.21 -9.13
N LEU A 98 6.08 5.70 -9.25
CA LEU A 98 7.08 5.74 -8.18
C LEU A 98 7.66 7.13 -7.92
N GLU A 99 8.00 7.89 -8.96
CA GLU A 99 8.67 9.18 -8.84
C GLU A 99 7.92 10.19 -7.93
N PRO A 100 6.62 10.48 -8.13
CA PRO A 100 5.89 11.40 -7.27
C PRO A 100 5.68 10.86 -5.84
N PHE A 101 5.58 9.54 -5.67
CA PHE A 101 5.53 8.93 -4.34
C PHE A 101 6.86 9.09 -3.59
N ILE A 102 7.99 8.84 -4.25
CA ILE A 102 9.33 9.06 -3.68
C ILE A 102 9.50 10.53 -3.30
N ALA A 103 9.07 11.46 -4.17
CA ALA A 103 9.10 12.89 -3.89
C ALA A 103 8.27 13.26 -2.64
N LEU A 104 7.07 12.65 -2.49
CA LEU A 104 6.24 12.80 -1.29
C LEU A 104 7.01 12.40 -0.02
N LEU A 105 7.58 11.19 0.00
CA LEU A 105 8.29 10.67 1.18
C LEU A 105 9.50 11.54 1.53
N ASN A 106 10.33 11.87 0.54
CA ASN A 106 11.54 12.65 0.76
C ASN A 106 11.24 14.08 1.24
N LYS A 107 10.17 14.70 0.73
CA LYS A 107 9.83 16.09 1.05
C LYS A 107 9.16 16.26 2.41
N TYR A 108 8.30 15.33 2.81
CA TYR A 108 7.43 15.55 3.98
C TYR A 108 7.59 14.52 5.09
N TYR A 109 8.20 13.37 4.82
CA TYR A 109 8.24 12.25 5.74
C TYR A 109 9.68 11.76 6.01
N SER A 110 10.68 12.63 5.83
CA SER A 110 12.11 12.30 5.96
C SER A 110 12.75 12.76 7.28
N ASP A 111 11.97 13.35 8.19
CA ASP A 111 12.44 13.97 9.43
C ASP A 111 12.63 13.00 10.62
N GLY A 112 12.28 11.72 10.42
CA GLY A 112 12.32 10.67 11.43
C GLY A 112 11.28 10.78 12.55
N MET A 113 10.28 11.66 12.39
CA MET A 113 9.16 11.80 13.32
C MET A 113 7.87 11.18 12.80
N HIS A 114 7.86 10.76 11.54
CA HIS A 114 6.70 10.19 10.88
C HIS A 114 6.74 8.66 10.85
N LEU A 115 5.57 8.04 10.65
CA LEU A 115 5.43 6.60 10.54
C LEU A 115 4.68 6.25 9.25
N LEU A 116 5.15 5.22 8.55
CA LEU A 116 4.36 4.52 7.54
C LEU A 116 3.44 3.51 8.22
N CYS A 117 2.20 3.39 7.76
CA CYS A 117 1.24 2.43 8.29
C CYS A 117 0.54 1.69 7.16
N ALA A 118 0.57 0.35 7.20
CA ALA A 118 -0.10 -0.51 6.23
C ALA A 118 -0.76 -1.69 6.95
N HIS A 119 -1.45 -2.55 6.21
CA HIS A 119 -1.93 -3.84 6.70
C HIS A 119 -1.09 -4.95 6.09
N ASN A 120 -0.34 -5.70 6.90
CA ASN A 120 0.65 -6.67 6.42
C ASN A 120 1.81 -6.05 5.61
N GLY A 121 1.99 -4.72 5.66
CA GLY A 121 3.01 -4.04 4.88
C GLY A 121 4.46 -4.35 5.29
N LYS A 122 4.71 -4.85 6.51
CA LYS A 122 6.05 -5.33 6.88
C LYS A 122 6.45 -6.60 6.12
N GLU A 123 5.48 -7.43 5.76
CA GLU A 123 5.74 -8.66 5.01
C GLU A 123 5.54 -8.46 3.49
N PHE A 124 4.81 -7.41 3.07
CA PHE A 124 4.50 -7.13 1.66
C PHE A 124 4.85 -5.71 1.18
N ASP A 125 4.04 -4.70 1.49
CA ASP A 125 4.11 -3.36 0.87
C ASP A 125 5.49 -2.71 0.94
N PHE A 126 6.06 -2.59 2.14
CA PHE A 126 7.33 -1.88 2.35
C PHE A 126 8.52 -2.56 1.66
N PRO A 127 8.75 -3.88 1.81
CA PRO A 127 9.83 -4.55 1.07
C PRO A 127 9.57 -4.60 -0.43
N TYR A 128 8.31 -4.71 -0.88
CA TYR A 128 7.98 -4.70 -2.31
C TYR A 128 8.29 -3.33 -2.94
N LEU A 129 7.82 -2.24 -2.33
CA LEU A 129 8.15 -0.86 -2.70
C LEU A 129 9.66 -0.65 -2.76
N ALA A 130 10.39 -1.02 -1.71
CA ALA A 130 11.83 -0.84 -1.65
C ALA A 130 12.56 -1.53 -2.82
N ARG A 131 12.18 -2.77 -3.13
CA ARG A 131 12.74 -3.52 -4.27
C ARG A 131 12.40 -2.87 -5.60
N ARG A 132 11.14 -2.50 -5.84
CA ARG A 132 10.71 -1.89 -7.12
C ARG A 132 11.30 -0.50 -7.35
N ILE A 133 11.49 0.30 -6.30
CA ILE A 133 12.22 1.57 -6.36
C ILE A 133 13.65 1.36 -6.86
N LEU A 134 14.36 0.38 -6.28
CA LEU A 134 15.74 0.06 -6.67
C LEU A 134 15.81 -0.54 -8.09
N ILE A 135 14.90 -1.44 -8.44
CA ILE A 135 14.82 -2.04 -9.79
C ILE A 135 14.61 -0.95 -10.85
N ASN A 136 13.83 0.09 -10.56
CA ASN A 136 13.62 1.22 -11.46
C ASN A 136 14.77 2.25 -11.48
N GLY A 137 15.81 2.04 -10.67
CA GLY A 137 17.01 2.89 -10.64
C GLY A 137 16.89 4.14 -9.78
N PHE A 138 15.87 4.23 -8.92
CA PHE A 138 15.71 5.35 -8.00
C PHE A 138 16.49 5.15 -6.70
N SER A 139 16.81 6.25 -6.03
CA SER A 139 17.35 6.21 -4.66
C SER A 139 16.26 5.82 -3.67
N LEU A 140 16.59 4.91 -2.75
CA LEU A 140 15.65 4.43 -1.75
C LEU A 140 15.37 5.54 -0.70
N PRO A 141 14.09 5.90 -0.44
CA PRO A 141 13.73 6.82 0.63
C PRO A 141 14.16 6.30 2.01
N SER A 142 14.57 7.19 2.92
CA SER A 142 15.09 6.83 4.25
C SER A 142 14.11 6.01 5.11
N MET A 143 12.81 6.22 4.93
CA MET A 143 11.76 5.45 5.60
C MET A 143 11.69 4.00 5.13
N LEU A 144 12.06 3.71 3.87
CA LEU A 144 12.07 2.35 3.32
C LEU A 144 13.46 1.69 3.44
N ASP A 145 14.50 2.48 3.68
CA ASP A 145 15.84 1.98 3.98
C ASP A 145 15.95 1.54 5.46
N ILE A 146 15.68 0.25 5.68
CA ILE A 146 15.66 -0.36 7.03
C ILE A 146 16.82 -1.32 7.27
N ALA A 147 17.69 -1.54 6.29
CA ALA A 147 18.80 -2.48 6.42
C ALA A 147 19.74 -2.05 7.56
N GLY A 148 19.98 -2.95 8.51
CA GLY A 148 20.84 -2.66 9.67
C GLY A 148 20.19 -1.82 10.78
N LYS A 149 18.96 -1.33 10.60
CA LYS A 149 18.18 -0.70 11.68
C LYS A 149 17.70 -1.74 12.68
N LYS A 150 17.68 -1.38 13.95
CA LYS A 150 17.07 -2.19 15.01
C LYS A 150 15.55 -2.11 14.90
N PRO A 151 14.79 -3.11 15.38
CA PRO A 151 13.34 -3.12 15.24
C PRO A 151 12.60 -1.86 15.75
N TRP A 152 13.15 -1.18 16.77
CA TRP A 152 12.58 0.05 17.34
C TRP A 152 13.03 1.33 16.63
N GLU A 153 13.98 1.25 15.70
CA GLU A 153 14.41 2.35 14.82
C GLU A 153 13.62 2.35 13.50
N VAL A 154 12.76 1.35 13.27
CA VAL A 154 11.95 1.21 12.07
C VAL A 154 10.65 2.00 12.22
N GLU A 155 10.45 2.97 11.34
CA GLU A 155 9.32 3.89 11.29
C GLU A 155 8.06 3.27 10.65
N HIS A 156 7.84 1.98 10.86
CA HIS A 156 6.74 1.23 10.25
C HIS A 156 5.76 0.70 11.30
N LEU A 157 4.51 1.09 11.17
CA LEU A 157 3.35 0.48 11.79
C LEU A 157 2.71 -0.53 10.84
N ASP A 158 2.17 -1.59 11.42
CA ASP A 158 1.48 -2.63 10.66
C ASP A 158 0.28 -3.09 11.46
N THR A 159 -0.92 -2.84 10.93
CA THR A 159 -2.17 -3.16 11.63
C THR A 159 -2.37 -4.65 11.85
N MET A 160 -1.85 -5.51 10.96
CA MET A 160 -1.89 -6.96 11.16
C MET A 160 -0.96 -7.34 12.31
N VAL A 161 0.24 -6.77 12.38
CA VAL A 161 1.17 -7.03 13.51
C VAL A 161 0.60 -6.53 14.84
N LEU A 162 -0.04 -5.36 14.84
CA LEU A 162 -0.72 -4.84 16.03
C LEU A 162 -1.84 -5.77 16.51
N TRP A 163 -2.56 -6.41 15.58
CA TRP A 163 -3.61 -7.38 15.87
C TRP A 163 -3.10 -8.73 16.39
N LYS A 164 -1.85 -9.11 16.10
CA LYS A 164 -1.31 -10.42 16.50
C LYS A 164 -1.23 -10.58 18.03
N PHE A 165 -1.05 -9.52 18.81
CA PHE A 165 -0.85 -9.58 20.28
C PHE A 165 0.19 -10.63 20.74
N GLY A 166 1.21 -10.90 19.92
CA GLY A 166 2.23 -11.92 20.17
C GLY A 166 1.93 -13.32 19.60
N ASP A 167 0.80 -13.50 18.91
CA ASP A 167 0.49 -14.73 18.17
C ASP A 167 1.29 -14.82 16.87
N PHE A 168 2.10 -15.86 16.76
CA PHE A 168 2.98 -16.11 15.62
C PHE A 168 2.27 -16.67 14.38
N LYS A 169 1.03 -17.20 14.49
CA LYS A 169 0.36 -17.94 13.39
C LYS A 169 -0.90 -17.27 12.82
N ASN A 170 -1.10 -15.98 13.07
CA ASN A 170 -2.31 -15.29 12.62
C ASN A 170 -2.02 -14.32 11.47
N TYR A 171 -2.15 -14.81 10.24
CA TYR A 171 -2.58 -13.93 9.16
C TYR A 171 -4.07 -13.64 9.37
N THR A 172 -4.47 -12.37 9.30
CA THR A 172 -5.87 -11.97 9.39
C THR A 172 -6.09 -10.87 8.38
N SER A 173 -6.95 -11.11 7.39
CA SER A 173 -7.16 -10.15 6.30
C SER A 173 -7.80 -8.85 6.78
N LEU A 174 -7.51 -7.76 6.06
CA LEU A 174 -8.10 -6.45 6.30
C LEU A 174 -9.63 -6.51 6.25
N ALA A 175 -10.19 -7.23 5.27
CA ALA A 175 -11.63 -7.43 5.14
C ALA A 175 -12.26 -8.12 6.36
N LEU A 176 -11.60 -9.14 6.92
CA LEU A 176 -12.08 -9.80 8.13
C LEU A 176 -12.05 -8.87 9.34
N LEU A 177 -10.98 -8.08 9.49
CA LEU A 177 -10.89 -7.09 10.58
C LEU A 177 -11.94 -5.99 10.41
N ALA A 178 -12.14 -5.48 9.19
CA ALA A 178 -13.17 -4.49 8.90
C ALA A 178 -14.55 -5.00 9.30
N HIS A 179 -14.87 -6.25 8.95
CA HIS A 179 -16.11 -6.92 9.35
C HIS A 179 -16.26 -7.01 10.88
N VAL A 180 -15.24 -7.53 11.58
CA VAL A 180 -15.26 -7.71 13.04
C VAL A 180 -15.45 -6.37 13.77
N PHE A 181 -14.79 -5.31 13.30
CA PHE A 181 -14.88 -3.97 13.88
C PHE A 181 -16.06 -3.14 13.38
N LYS A 182 -16.92 -3.71 12.52
CA LYS A 182 -18.08 -3.05 11.92
C LYS A 182 -17.70 -1.75 11.21
N ILE A 183 -16.55 -1.76 10.54
CA ILE A 183 -16.11 -0.66 9.69
C ILE A 183 -16.92 -0.77 8.39
N PRO A 184 -17.68 0.25 8.00
CA PRO A 184 -18.43 0.20 6.76
C PRO A 184 -17.44 0.22 5.59
N THR A 185 -17.34 -0.90 4.90
CA THR A 185 -16.69 -0.98 3.60
C THR A 185 -17.81 -1.03 2.54
N PRO A 186 -17.69 -0.30 1.42
CA PRO A 186 -18.51 -0.57 0.27
C PRO A 186 -18.42 -2.07 -0.08
N LYS A 187 -19.49 -2.64 -0.65
CA LYS A 187 -19.33 -3.97 -1.26
C LYS A 187 -18.40 -3.79 -2.44
N ASP A 188 -17.21 -4.35 -2.37
CA ASP A 188 -16.29 -4.40 -3.49
C ASP A 188 -16.71 -5.51 -4.45
N ASP A 189 -16.58 -5.21 -5.73
CA ASP A 189 -16.78 -6.15 -6.83
C ASP A 189 -15.47 -6.84 -7.25
N MET A 190 -14.38 -6.56 -6.52
CA MET A 190 -13.06 -7.17 -6.66
C MET A 190 -12.38 -7.41 -5.32
N ASP A 191 -11.45 -8.35 -5.29
CA ASP A 191 -10.45 -8.51 -4.23
C ASP A 191 -9.01 -8.52 -4.80
N GLY A 192 -8.01 -8.66 -3.93
CA GLY A 192 -6.60 -8.65 -4.33
C GLY A 192 -6.21 -9.73 -5.37
N SER A 193 -6.98 -10.81 -5.52
CA SER A 193 -6.75 -11.83 -6.55
C SER A 193 -7.27 -11.41 -7.93
N ASP A 194 -8.20 -10.45 -7.99
CA ASP A 194 -8.75 -9.93 -9.24
C ASP A 194 -7.86 -8.86 -9.90
N VAL A 195 -6.93 -8.25 -9.17
CA VAL A 195 -6.17 -7.06 -9.60
C VAL A 195 -5.47 -7.28 -10.96
N ALA A 196 -4.81 -8.41 -11.14
CA ALA A 196 -4.14 -8.75 -12.40
C ALA A 196 -5.12 -8.86 -13.58
N ARG A 197 -6.26 -9.52 -13.37
CA ARG A 197 -7.34 -9.67 -14.36
C ARG A 197 -7.95 -8.32 -14.72
N VAL A 198 -8.31 -7.51 -13.73
CA VAL A 198 -8.88 -6.18 -13.92
C VAL A 198 -7.91 -5.26 -14.68
N TYR A 199 -6.62 -5.34 -14.37
CA TYR A 199 -5.62 -4.56 -15.08
C TYR A 199 -5.44 -5.02 -16.53
N TRP A 200 -5.13 -6.29 -16.75
CA TRP A 200 -4.69 -6.81 -18.05
C TRP A 200 -5.82 -7.15 -19.03
N GLU A 201 -7.02 -7.47 -18.54
CA GLU A 201 -8.16 -7.84 -19.37
C GLU A 201 -9.18 -6.72 -19.47
N GLU A 202 -9.48 -6.05 -18.36
CA GLU A 202 -10.51 -5.01 -18.31
C GLU A 202 -9.98 -3.60 -18.55
N ASN A 203 -8.66 -3.38 -18.45
CA ASN A 203 -8.03 -2.05 -18.45
C ASN A 203 -8.60 -1.14 -17.34
N GLY A 204 -8.94 -1.73 -16.19
CA GLY A 204 -9.65 -1.06 -15.09
C GLY A 204 -8.75 -0.33 -14.10
N LEU A 205 -7.81 0.50 -14.57
CA LEU A 205 -6.87 1.22 -13.69
C LEU A 205 -7.55 2.09 -12.63
N GLU A 206 -8.59 2.84 -13.01
CA GLU A 206 -9.36 3.67 -12.08
C GLU A 206 -10.06 2.83 -11.01
N ARG A 207 -10.59 1.66 -11.40
CA ARG A 207 -11.24 0.73 -10.48
C ARG A 207 -10.26 0.17 -9.45
N ILE A 208 -9.05 -0.17 -9.89
CA ILE A 208 -7.97 -0.61 -8.99
C ILE A 208 -7.55 0.52 -8.05
N MET A 209 -7.45 1.75 -8.56
CA MET A 209 -7.14 2.93 -7.74
C MET A 209 -8.20 3.15 -6.65
N GLU A 210 -9.49 3.08 -6.99
CA GLU A 210 -10.58 3.20 -6.03
C GLU A 210 -10.56 2.07 -4.98
N TYR A 211 -10.25 0.84 -5.39
CA TYR A 211 -10.07 -0.30 -4.49
C TYR A 211 -8.94 -0.02 -3.47
N CYS A 212 -7.76 0.35 -3.96
CA CYS A 212 -6.60 0.67 -3.13
C CYS A 212 -6.87 1.85 -2.16
N GLN A 213 -7.63 2.87 -2.59
CA GLN A 213 -8.06 3.97 -1.70
C GLN A 213 -8.97 3.50 -0.56
N LYS A 214 -9.88 2.56 -0.83
CA LYS A 214 -10.77 1.99 0.19
C LYS A 214 -9.98 1.17 1.20
N ASP A 215 -8.95 0.45 0.77
CA ASP A 215 -8.07 -0.29 1.68
C ASP A 215 -7.30 0.68 2.59
N VAL A 216 -6.72 1.76 2.06
CA VAL A 216 -6.09 2.82 2.88
C VAL A 216 -7.06 3.43 3.89
N LEU A 217 -8.29 3.77 3.47
CA LEU A 217 -9.33 4.25 4.38
C LEU A 217 -9.60 3.22 5.48
N THR A 218 -9.74 1.96 5.12
CA THR A 218 -10.03 0.87 6.06
C THR A 218 -8.89 0.69 7.07
N ILE A 219 -7.64 0.78 6.63
CA ILE A 219 -6.45 0.74 7.51
C ILE A 219 -6.49 1.89 8.53
N ALA A 220 -6.78 3.11 8.07
CA ALA A 220 -6.89 4.28 8.96
C ALA A 220 -8.01 4.08 10.00
N GLN A 221 -9.20 3.68 9.57
CA GLN A 221 -10.36 3.40 10.42
C GLN A 221 -10.07 2.27 11.42
N LEU A 222 -9.35 1.23 11.00
CA LEU A 222 -8.95 0.12 11.85
C LEU A 222 -7.99 0.56 12.94
N LEU A 223 -7.00 1.41 12.62
CA LEU A 223 -6.09 1.95 13.62
C LEU A 223 -6.83 2.81 14.66
N LEU A 224 -7.85 3.59 14.25
CA LEU A 224 -8.72 4.32 15.18
C LEU A 224 -9.48 3.37 16.11
N LYS A 225 -10.01 2.26 15.57
CA LYS A 225 -10.68 1.24 16.37
C LYS A 225 -9.74 0.58 17.38
N PHE A 226 -8.49 0.31 17.02
CA PHE A 226 -7.48 -0.19 17.96
C PHE A 226 -7.18 0.79 19.10
N ARG A 227 -7.39 2.09 18.87
CA ARG A 227 -7.27 3.16 19.88
C ARG A 227 -8.56 3.42 20.65
N GLY A 228 -9.65 2.71 20.35
CA GLY A 228 -10.96 2.99 20.93
C GLY A 228 -11.58 4.31 20.47
N GLU A 229 -11.09 4.89 19.37
CA GLU A 229 -11.60 6.15 18.80
C GLU A 229 -12.79 5.88 17.85
N PRO A 230 -13.70 6.86 17.67
CA PRO A 230 -14.76 6.77 16.68
C PRO A 230 -14.18 6.76 15.26
N LEU A 231 -14.99 6.26 14.33
CA LEU A 231 -14.68 6.32 12.91
C LEU A 231 -14.70 7.76 12.39
N ILE A 232 -13.88 8.03 11.40
CA ILE A 232 -13.99 9.23 10.56
C ILE A 232 -15.31 9.12 9.80
N LYS A 233 -16.10 10.19 9.85
CA LYS A 233 -17.38 10.26 9.15
C LYS A 233 -17.16 10.45 7.65
N GLN A 234 -18.12 10.00 6.84
CA GLN A 234 -18.01 10.01 5.39
C GLN A 234 -17.77 11.41 4.82
N GLU A 235 -18.42 12.43 5.40
CA GLU A 235 -18.26 13.83 5.02
C GLU A 235 -16.85 14.40 5.29
N ASN A 236 -16.06 13.72 6.13
CA ASN A 236 -14.69 14.11 6.47
C ASN A 236 -13.64 13.26 5.73
N ILE A 237 -14.06 12.46 4.74
CA ILE A 237 -13.18 11.74 3.84
C ILE A 237 -13.02 12.57 2.57
N ILE A 238 -11.81 13.08 2.35
CA ILE A 238 -11.48 13.94 1.23
C ILE A 238 -10.75 13.10 0.19
N LEU A 239 -11.43 12.85 -0.93
CA LEU A 239 -10.87 12.19 -2.11
C LEU A 239 -10.07 13.21 -2.95
N PRO A 240 -9.06 12.76 -3.70
CA PRO A 240 -8.34 13.65 -4.61
C PRO A 240 -9.30 14.20 -5.67
N GLU A 241 -9.29 15.51 -5.91
CA GLU A 241 -9.95 16.07 -7.09
C GLU A 241 -9.20 15.59 -8.34
N ALA A 242 -9.91 15.22 -9.41
CA ALA A 242 -9.34 14.71 -10.67
C ALA A 242 -8.35 15.68 -11.38
N LYS A 243 -8.05 16.84 -10.80
CA LYS A 243 -7.15 17.88 -11.31
C LYS A 243 -5.97 18.21 -10.39
N GLU A 244 -5.87 17.67 -9.17
CA GLU A 244 -4.69 17.90 -8.31
C GLU A 244 -3.56 16.92 -8.63
N MET A 245 -3.12 16.91 -9.88
CA MET A 245 -1.85 16.29 -10.27
C MET A 245 -0.65 17.24 -10.08
N ASP A 246 -0.90 18.51 -9.71
CA ASP A 246 0.15 19.52 -9.50
C ASP A 246 0.40 19.81 -8.01
N GLU A 247 1.67 20.02 -7.67
CA GLU A 247 2.28 20.05 -6.32
C GLU A 247 1.68 21.03 -5.28
N GLY A 248 0.67 21.84 -5.64
CA GLY A 248 0.20 23.01 -4.89
C GLY A 248 -0.69 22.72 -3.67
N GLY A 249 -1.54 21.68 -3.71
CA GLY A 249 -2.47 21.38 -2.61
C GLY A 249 -1.77 20.82 -1.36
N LEU A 250 -0.76 19.98 -1.58
CA LEU A 250 -0.08 19.20 -0.56
C LEU A 250 0.77 20.06 0.41
N SER A 251 1.33 21.17 -0.08
CA SER A 251 2.20 22.04 0.73
C SER A 251 1.45 22.81 1.80
N LYS A 252 0.16 23.13 1.60
CA LYS A 252 -0.62 23.89 2.59
C LYS A 252 -1.05 23.01 3.75
N ASP A 253 -1.52 21.79 3.47
CA ASP A 253 -2.05 20.91 4.50
C ASP A 253 -0.96 20.25 5.36
N LEU A 254 0.17 19.83 4.77
CA LEU A 254 1.27 19.22 5.54
C LEU A 254 2.03 20.25 6.39
N SER A 255 2.02 21.53 6.01
CA SER A 255 2.59 22.60 6.85
C SER A 255 1.82 22.84 8.15
N ALA A 256 0.52 22.52 8.18
CA ALA A 256 -0.32 22.67 9.38
C ALA A 256 -0.10 21.54 10.40
N ASN A 257 0.38 20.36 9.97
CA ASN A 257 0.66 19.22 10.85
C ASN A 257 2.10 19.20 11.41
N ASN A 258 2.98 20.05 10.89
CA ASN A 258 4.39 20.14 11.30
C ASN A 258 4.68 21.21 12.38
N ASN A 259 3.66 21.95 12.83
CA ASN A 259 3.71 22.85 13.99
C ASN A 259 3.02 22.21 15.20
#